data_AF-A0A945CJN0-F1
#
_entry.id   AF-A0A945CJN0-F1
#
_cell.length_a   1.000
_cell.length_b   1.000
_cell.length_c   1.000
_cell.angle_alpha   90.00
_cell.angle_beta   90.00
_cell.angle_gamma   90.00
#
_symmetry.space_group_name_H-M   'P 1'
#
loop_
_entity.id
_entity.type
_entity.pdbx_description
1 polymer ?
#
loop_
_entity_poly.entity_id
_entity_poly.type
_entity_poly.pdbx_seq_one_letter_code
_entity_poly.pdbx_strand_id
1 'polypeptide(L)'
;MRVIGLVLLLTFLAIAAGDLLPFFDIPSVLIIFGFTIGALIFAGVGIPNMFSASFSADATRENLQTAARGWAQAKSYAVASGIIGTMMGWIIMLKNLDDMAAVGPGMAISILTILYGLVLGYGICLPMQMRLEDRAAQA
;
A
#
# COMPACT_ATOMS: atom_id res chain seq x y z
N MET A 1 5.99 21.05 3.14
CA MET A 1 7.07 20.12 3.56
C MET A 1 6.72 18.63 3.42
N ARG A 2 5.56 18.14 3.88
CA ARG A 2 5.26 16.68 3.85
C ARG A 2 5.09 16.06 2.45
N VAL A 3 4.46 16.76 1.50
CA VAL A 3 4.37 16.33 0.08
C VAL A 3 5.75 16.32 -0.58
N ILE A 4 6.60 17.29 -0.25
CA ILE A 4 7.99 17.33 -0.70
C ILE A 4 8.76 16.12 -0.15
N GLY A 5 8.52 15.72 1.10
CA GLY A 5 9.10 14.50 1.69
C GLY A 5 8.68 13.22 0.95
N LEU A 6 7.40 13.09 0.59
CA LEU A 6 6.90 11.95 -0.19
C LEU A 6 7.51 11.93 -1.61
N VAL A 7 7.51 13.08 -2.29
CA VAL A 7 8.11 13.21 -3.62
C VAL A 7 9.59 12.87 -3.57
N LEU A 8 10.33 13.38 -2.58
CA LEU A 8 11.74 13.07 -2.39
C LEU A 8 11.97 11.58 -2.11
N LEU A 9 11.19 10.96 -1.22
CA LEU A 9 11.27 9.53 -0.93
C LEU A 9 11.10 8.70 -2.21
N LEU A 10 10.06 8.97 -2.98
CA LEU A 10 9.78 8.28 -4.25
C LEU A 10 10.87 8.56 -5.30
N THR A 11 11.40 9.79 -5.34
CA THR A 11 12.47 10.17 -6.28
C THR A 11 13.78 9.47 -5.92
N PHE A 12 14.14 9.36 -4.63
CA PHE A 12 15.33 8.64 -4.20
C PHE A 12 15.21 7.14 -4.45
N LEU A 13 14.04 6.54 -4.20
CA LEU A 13 13.76 5.15 -4.57
C LEU A 13 13.90 4.92 -6.07
N ALA A 14 13.37 5.85 -6.88
CA ALA A 14 13.47 5.77 -8.34
C ALA A 14 14.92 5.89 -8.84
N ILE A 15 15.70 6.82 -8.28
CA ILE A 15 17.12 6.99 -8.63
C ILE A 15 17.94 5.77 -8.20
N ALA A 16 17.67 5.21 -7.01
CA ALA A 16 18.39 4.05 -6.49
C ALA A 16 18.09 2.76 -7.28
N ALA A 17 16.89 2.62 -7.82
CA ALA A 17 16.50 1.48 -8.64
C ALA A 17 17.16 1.48 -10.03
N GLY A 18 17.56 2.64 -10.55
CA GLY A 18 18.06 2.78 -11.91
C GLY A 18 16.94 2.56 -12.94
N ASP A 19 16.86 1.36 -13.51
CA ASP A 19 15.75 0.98 -14.39
C ASP A 19 14.53 0.52 -13.57
N LEU A 20 13.39 1.15 -13.82
CA LEU A 20 12.14 0.88 -13.11
C LEU A 20 11.30 -0.21 -13.77
N LEU A 21 11.57 -0.56 -15.03
CA LEU A 21 10.79 -1.58 -15.74
C LEU A 21 10.78 -2.95 -15.04
N PRO A 22 11.88 -3.45 -14.44
CA PRO A 22 11.87 -4.71 -13.70
C PRO A 22 11.00 -4.69 -12.43
N PHE A 23 10.70 -3.49 -11.91
CA PHE A 23 9.84 -3.28 -10.74
C PHE A 23 8.37 -3.08 -11.15
N PHE A 24 7.98 -3.37 -12.40
CA PHE A 24 6.59 -3.31 -12.81
C PHE A 24 6.02 -4.72 -13.02
N ASP A 25 5.72 -5.39 -11.90
CA ASP A 25 5.11 -6.72 -11.87
C ASP A 25 3.60 -6.62 -11.66
N ILE A 26 2.84 -6.86 -12.73
CA ILE A 26 1.38 -6.74 -12.76
C ILE A 26 0.71 -7.68 -11.73
N PRO A 27 1.07 -8.98 -11.62
CA PRO A 27 0.50 -9.85 -10.59
C PRO A 27 0.65 -9.29 -9.17
N SER A 28 1.83 -8.79 -8.82
CA SER A 28 2.14 -8.23 -7.52
C SER A 28 1.33 -6.96 -7.24
N VAL A 29 1.21 -6.06 -8.22
CA VAL A 29 0.37 -4.86 -8.09
C VAL A 29 -1.09 -5.27 -7.85
N LEU A 30 -1.62 -6.23 -8.60
CA LEU A 30 -2.99 -6.69 -8.44
C LEU A 30 -3.24 -7.35 -7.07
N ILE A 31 -2.28 -8.11 -6.54
CA ILE A 31 -2.38 -8.68 -5.20
C ILE A 31 -2.51 -7.56 -4.16
N ILE A 32 -1.64 -6.55 -4.20
CA ILE A 32 -1.63 -5.50 -3.18
C ILE A 32 -2.85 -4.59 -3.27
N PHE A 33 -3.12 -4.03 -4.45
CA PHE A 33 -4.24 -3.10 -4.61
C PHE A 33 -5.58 -3.83 -4.55
N GLY A 34 -5.69 -5.01 -5.17
CA GLY A 34 -6.91 -5.81 -5.16
C GLY A 34 -7.26 -6.29 -3.75
N PHE A 35 -6.30 -6.83 -2.99
CA PHE A 35 -6.54 -7.23 -1.61
C PHE A 35 -6.88 -6.03 -0.73
N THR A 36 -6.13 -4.92 -0.83
CA THR A 36 -6.37 -3.75 0.02
C THR A 36 -7.74 -3.15 -0.24
N ILE A 37 -8.11 -2.92 -1.50
CA ILE A 37 -9.43 -2.37 -1.86
C ILE A 37 -10.54 -3.35 -1.48
N GLY A 38 -10.38 -4.64 -1.81
CA GLY A 38 -11.34 -5.68 -1.48
C GLY A 38 -11.57 -5.80 0.04
N ALA A 39 -10.49 -5.77 0.83
CA ALA A 39 -10.55 -5.82 2.29
C ALA A 39 -11.24 -4.57 2.87
N LEU A 40 -10.99 -3.38 2.32
CA LEU A 40 -11.69 -2.15 2.73
C LEU A 40 -13.19 -2.22 2.46
N ILE A 41 -13.59 -2.71 1.27
CA ILE A 41 -14.99 -2.89 0.91
C ILE A 41 -15.64 -3.93 1.84
N PHE A 42 -14.98 -5.07 2.05
CA PHE A 42 -15.47 -6.13 2.92
C PHE A 42 -15.62 -5.67 4.37
N ALA A 43 -14.69 -4.85 4.87
CA ALA A 43 -14.74 -4.25 6.19
C ALA A 43 -15.81 -3.14 6.32
N GLY A 44 -16.52 -2.80 5.24
CA GLY A 44 -17.55 -1.77 5.23
C GLY A 44 -17.00 -0.35 5.37
N VAL A 45 -15.72 -0.13 5.04
CA VAL A 45 -15.12 1.20 5.10
C VAL A 45 -15.72 2.06 3.99
N GLY A 46 -16.30 3.21 4.36
CA GLY A 46 -16.81 4.20 3.41
C GLY A 46 -15.69 4.88 2.63
N ILE A 47 -15.16 4.21 1.58
CA ILE A 47 -14.06 4.71 0.76
C ILE A 47 -14.33 6.14 0.24
N PRO A 48 -15.51 6.48 -0.32
CA PRO A 48 -15.77 7.85 -0.78
C PRO A 48 -15.62 8.89 0.34
N ASN A 49 -16.10 8.58 1.54
CA ASN A 49 -16.00 9.48 2.70
C ASN A 49 -14.57 9.59 3.23
N MET A 50 -13.83 8.48 3.20
CA MET A 50 -12.41 8.45 3.54
C MET A 50 -11.61 9.41 2.65
N PHE A 51 -11.82 9.37 1.33
CA PHE A 51 -11.16 10.27 0.39
C PHE A 51 -11.69 11.70 0.47
N SER A 52 -13.01 11.90 0.54
CA SER A 52 -13.58 13.26 0.57
C SER A 52 -13.12 14.05 1.79
N ALA A 53 -13.15 13.46 2.99
CA ALA A 53 -12.67 14.09 4.21
C ALA A 53 -11.15 14.37 4.20
N SER A 54 -10.40 13.60 3.40
CA SER A 54 -8.96 13.79 3.24
C SER A 54 -8.61 15.10 2.54
N PHE A 55 -9.47 15.55 1.62
CA PHE A 55 -9.24 16.70 0.75
C PHE A 55 -10.19 17.87 0.98
N SER A 56 -11.31 17.68 1.69
CA SER A 56 -12.21 18.78 2.04
C SER A 56 -11.62 19.63 3.16
N ALA A 57 -11.74 20.96 3.04
CA ALA A 57 -11.28 21.90 4.06
C ALA A 57 -12.18 21.87 5.31
N ASP A 58 -13.49 21.86 5.10
CA ASP A 58 -14.52 22.00 6.13
C ASP A 58 -15.03 20.65 6.69
N ALA A 59 -14.17 19.62 6.70
CA ALA A 59 -14.53 18.33 7.27
C ALA A 59 -14.76 18.45 8.79
N THR A 60 -15.89 17.92 9.27
CA THR A 60 -16.17 17.82 10.70
C THR A 60 -15.16 16.90 11.40
N ARG A 61 -14.96 17.10 12.70
CA ARG A 61 -14.07 16.26 13.53
C ARG A 61 -14.43 14.76 13.43
N GLU A 62 -15.72 14.45 13.43
CA GLU A 62 -16.21 13.08 13.27
C GLU A 62 -15.82 12.47 11.92
N ASN A 63 -15.97 13.23 10.83
CA ASN A 63 -15.57 12.79 9.49
C ASN A 63 -14.06 12.61 9.39
N LEU A 64 -13.27 13.50 10.00
CA LEU A 64 -11.81 13.40 10.04
C LEU A 64 -11.34 12.15 10.79
N GLN A 65 -11.93 11.86 11.96
CA GLN A 65 -11.62 10.66 12.73
C GLN A 65 -12.02 9.38 11.99
N THR A 66 -13.19 9.37 11.36
CA THR A 66 -13.66 8.24 10.56
C THR A 66 -12.74 7.98 9.36
N ALA A 67 -12.33 9.04 8.65
CA ALA A 67 -11.38 8.93 7.56
C ALA A 67 -9.99 8.48 8.02
N ALA A 68 -9.48 9.01 9.14
CA ALA A 68 -8.21 8.57 9.73
C ALA A 68 -8.22 7.06 10.03
N ARG A 69 -9.30 6.55 10.62
CA ARG A 69 -9.50 5.10 10.86
C ARG A 69 -9.54 4.30 9.56
N GLY A 70 -10.15 4.84 8.50
CA GLY A 70 -10.14 4.22 7.18
C GLY A 70 -8.72 4.08 6.62
N TRP A 71 -7.92 5.14 6.68
CA TRP A 71 -6.51 5.10 6.25
C TRP A 71 -5.64 4.19 7.12
N ALA A 72 -5.92 4.10 8.42
CA ALA A 72 -5.26 3.15 9.31
C ALA A 72 -5.54 1.70 8.91
N GLN A 73 -6.79 1.38 8.55
CA GLN A 73 -7.15 0.06 8.03
C GLN A 73 -6.50 -0.21 6.66
N ALA A 74 -6.51 0.77 5.75
CA ALA A 74 -5.85 0.66 4.45
C ALA A 74 -4.35 0.35 4.60
N LYS A 75 -3.66 1.00 5.55
CA LYS A 75 -2.27 0.69 5.89
C LYS A 75 -2.10 -0.77 6.30
N SER A 76 -2.91 -1.23 7.25
CA SER A 76 -2.83 -2.60 7.77
C SER A 76 -3.10 -3.63 6.69
N TYR A 77 -4.09 -3.41 5.83
CA TYR A 77 -4.41 -4.31 4.72
C TYR A 77 -3.34 -4.30 3.62
N ALA A 78 -2.75 -3.14 3.31
CA ALA A 78 -1.63 -3.06 2.38
C ALA A 78 -0.43 -3.89 2.85
N VAL A 79 -0.03 -3.75 4.12
CA VAL A 79 1.09 -4.53 4.67
C VAL A 79 0.75 -6.03 4.74
N ALA A 80 -0.46 -6.37 5.20
CA ALA A 80 -0.91 -7.76 5.25
C ALA A 80 -0.93 -8.41 3.85
N SER A 81 -1.35 -7.68 2.82
CA SER A 81 -1.33 -8.17 1.44
C SER A 81 0.07 -8.47 0.93
N GLY A 82 1.09 -7.73 1.39
CA GLY A 82 2.49 -8.02 1.08
C GLY A 82 2.95 -9.36 1.65
N ILE A 83 2.55 -9.68 2.88
CA ILE A 83 2.85 -10.97 3.51
C ILE A 83 2.14 -12.11 2.76
N ILE A 84 0.87 -11.92 2.38
CA ILE A 84 0.11 -12.91 1.59
C ILE A 84 0.77 -13.13 0.23
N GLY A 85 1.14 -12.05 -0.48
CA GLY A 85 1.84 -12.13 -1.75
C GLY A 85 3.19 -12.84 -1.66
N THR A 86 3.91 -12.64 -0.55
CA THR A 86 5.15 -13.35 -0.25
C THR A 86 4.93 -14.86 -0.24
N MET A 87 3.92 -15.30 0.50
CA MET A 87 3.57 -16.70 0.62
C MET A 87 3.11 -17.30 -0.72
N MET A 88 2.37 -16.53 -1.54
CA MET A 88 2.00 -16.96 -2.89
C MET A 88 3.22 -17.17 -3.79
N GLY A 89 4.19 -16.25 -3.76
CA GLY A 89 5.43 -16.41 -4.52
C GLY A 89 6.23 -17.63 -4.05
N TRP A 90 6.26 -17.91 -2.74
CA TRP A 90 6.85 -19.14 -2.20
C TRP A 90 6.16 -20.40 -2.73
N ILE A 91 4.83 -20.43 -2.80
CA ILE A 91 4.09 -21.58 -3.36
C ILE A 91 4.49 -21.81 -4.83
N ILE A 92 4.65 -20.74 -5.61
CA ILE A 92 5.08 -20.84 -7.02
C ILE A 92 6.51 -21.36 -7.13
N MET A 93 7.43 -20.84 -6.31
CA MET A 93 8.83 -21.28 -6.30
C MET A 93 8.96 -22.74 -5.90
N LEU A 94 8.26 -23.16 -4.84
CA LEU A 94 8.30 -24.54 -4.34
C LEU A 94 7.74 -25.53 -5.37
N LYS A 95 6.79 -25.12 -6.21
CA LYS A 95 6.24 -25.94 -7.29
C LYS A 95 7.26 -26.19 -8.42
N ASN A 96 8.24 -25.30 -8.59
CA ASN A 96 9.18 -25.30 -9.71
C ASN A 96 10.64 -25.55 -9.27
N LEU A 97 10.86 -26.18 -8.11
CA LEU A 97 12.22 -26.37 -7.57
C LEU A 97 13.17 -27.15 -8.49
N ASP A 98 12.63 -27.99 -9.36
CA ASP A 98 13.40 -28.80 -10.30
C ASP A 98 13.98 -27.96 -11.47
N ASP A 99 13.48 -26.74 -11.69
CA ASP A 99 13.95 -25.81 -12.72
C ASP A 99 14.16 -24.41 -12.14
N MET A 100 15.43 -24.05 -11.91
CA MET A 100 15.80 -22.73 -11.40
C MET A 100 15.36 -21.56 -12.30
N ALA A 101 15.23 -21.77 -13.61
CA ALA A 101 14.72 -20.72 -14.50
C ALA A 101 13.23 -20.43 -14.23
N ALA A 102 12.45 -21.44 -13.86
CA ALA A 102 11.03 -21.33 -13.53
C ALA A 102 10.75 -20.81 -12.10
N VAL A 103 11.78 -20.66 -11.26
CA VAL A 103 11.69 -20.08 -9.90
C VAL A 103 11.64 -18.54 -9.94
N GLY A 104 12.29 -17.92 -10.92
CA GLY A 104 12.42 -16.46 -11.03
C GLY A 104 11.12 -15.66 -10.88
N PRO A 105 10.03 -16.03 -11.58
CA PRO A 105 8.74 -15.34 -11.44
C PRO A 105 8.17 -15.39 -10.01
N GLY A 106 8.29 -16.52 -9.32
CA GLY A 106 7.81 -16.64 -7.93
C GLY A 106 8.63 -15.77 -6.98
N MET A 107 9.94 -15.68 -7.19
CA MET A 107 10.84 -14.82 -6.41
C MET A 107 10.49 -13.33 -6.59
N ALA A 108 10.25 -12.91 -7.83
CA ALA A 108 9.84 -11.54 -8.14
C ALA A 108 8.55 -11.18 -7.40
N ILE A 109 7.52 -12.02 -7.48
CA ILE A 109 6.25 -11.80 -6.76
C ILE A 109 6.48 -11.67 -5.26
N SER A 110 7.28 -12.57 -4.65
CA SER A 110 7.50 -12.53 -3.20
C SER A 110 8.17 -11.23 -2.73
N ILE A 111 9.17 -10.74 -3.46
CA ILE A 111 9.91 -9.54 -3.05
C ILE A 111 9.11 -8.27 -3.36
N LEU A 112 8.50 -8.21 -4.56
CA LEU A 112 7.80 -7.01 -5.01
C LEU A 112 6.50 -6.77 -4.22
N THR A 113 5.79 -7.83 -3.81
CA THR A 113 4.60 -7.68 -2.97
C THR A 113 4.92 -7.09 -1.59
N ILE A 114 6.03 -7.48 -0.95
CA ILE A 114 6.49 -6.83 0.29
C ILE A 114 6.80 -5.36 0.04
N LEU A 115 7.59 -5.07 -1.01
CA LEU A 115 7.99 -3.72 -1.35
C LEU A 115 6.76 -2.82 -1.56
N TYR A 116 5.83 -3.24 -2.41
CA TYR A 116 4.62 -2.47 -2.71
C TYR A 116 3.70 -2.32 -1.50
N GLY A 117 3.55 -3.37 -0.68
CA GLY A 117 2.75 -3.32 0.55
C GLY A 117 3.32 -2.32 1.56
N LEU A 118 4.63 -2.27 1.72
CA LEU A 118 5.31 -1.30 2.59
C LEU A 118 5.22 0.12 2.04
N VAL A 119 5.44 0.32 0.73
CA VAL A 119 5.33 1.63 0.09
C VAL A 119 3.90 2.16 0.18
N LEU A 120 2.89 1.34 -0.10
CA LEU A 120 1.49 1.75 0.01
C LEU A 120 1.11 2.04 1.48
N GLY A 121 1.44 1.13 2.39
CA GLY A 121 1.07 1.26 3.80
C GLY A 121 1.81 2.42 4.50
N TYR A 122 3.13 2.35 4.56
CA TYR A 122 3.94 3.32 5.31
C TYR A 122 4.25 4.58 4.50
N GLY A 123 4.43 4.44 3.18
CA GLY A 123 4.69 5.59 2.31
C GLY A 123 3.46 6.46 2.07
N ILE A 124 2.26 5.87 1.95
CA ILE A 124 1.05 6.62 1.55
C ILE A 124 -0.02 6.64 2.65
N CYS A 125 -0.45 5.48 3.15
CA CYS A 125 -1.58 5.43 4.09
C CYS A 125 -1.25 6.06 5.45
N LEU A 126 -0.06 5.82 5.99
CA LEU A 126 0.37 6.39 7.27
C LEU A 126 0.41 7.93 7.29
N PRO A 127 1.04 8.63 6.34
CA PRO A 127 1.01 10.10 6.35
C PRO A 127 -0.39 10.67 6.16
N MET A 128 -1.27 9.98 5.42
CA MET A 128 -2.68 10.37 5.28
C MET A 128 -3.43 10.22 6.61
N GLN A 129 -3.25 9.10 7.31
CA GLN A 129 -3.80 8.87 8.65
C GLN A 129 -3.36 9.99 9.62
N MET A 130 -2.06 10.19 9.78
CA MET A 130 -1.50 11.16 10.73
C MET A 130 -1.99 12.58 10.44
N ARG A 131 -2.07 12.98 9.16
CA ARG A 131 -2.60 14.29 8.77
C ARG A 131 -4.04 14.49 9.22
N LEU A 132 -4.88 13.47 9.16
CA LEU A 132 -6.29 13.58 9.54
C LEU A 132 -6.48 13.56 11.05
N GLU A 133 -5.66 12.80 11.77
CA GLU A 133 -5.61 12.81 13.24
C GLU A 133 -5.17 14.20 13.75
N ASP A 134 -4.12 14.79 13.16
CA ASP A 134 -3.66 16.15 13.48
C ASP A 134 -4.78 17.18 13.28
N ARG A 135 -5.51 17.10 12.16
CA ARG A 135 -6.64 18.00 11.85
C ARG A 135 -7.82 17.79 12.81
N ALA A 136 -8.14 16.55 13.14
CA ALA A 136 -9.22 16.23 14.07
C ALA A 136 -8.91 16.70 15.51
N ALA A 137 -7.63 16.78 15.87
CA ALA A 137 -7.22 17.32 17.17
C ALA A 137 -7.34 18.86 17.24
N GLN A 138 -7.28 19.55 16.10
CA GLN A 138 -7.35 21.01 15.98
C GLN A 138 -8.78 21.55 15.75
N ALA A 139 -9.72 20.67 15.35
CA ALA A 139 -11.14 20.97 15.15
C ALA A 139 -11.97 20.72 16.42
#